data_AF-A0A4Q2DSA1-F1
#
_entry.id   AF-A0A4Q2DSA1-F1
#
_cell.length_a   1.000
_cell.length_b   1.000
_cell.length_c   1.000
_cell.angle_alpha   90.00
_cell.angle_beta   90.00
_cell.angle_gamma   90.00
#
_symmetry.space_group_name_H-M   'P 1'
#
loop_
_entity.id
_entity.type
_entity.pdbx_description
1 polymer ?
#
loop_
_entity_poly.entity_id
_entity_poly.type
_entity_poly.pdbx_seq_one_letter_code
_entity_poly.pdbx_strand_id
1 'polypeptide(L)'
;MTLTQRKKPRQTPPSDSNSGEPGSDVVEEKEVLKEEVQRLKRKAEKRPLFRSGRFLFPLGIIFGILLGFAFIEPQDIQDIHAQMAVLMNEYDINLPQLPDFDFSRLETEWSRLRGSIPEVWKFNNDGREFQVGEQMKERGLSAKHPVILIPGIISTGLESWTTTPEYRTFFREKLWGGFNMLSQVTFNKEKWIQAMMLDPVTGLDPPGIKIRAAQGIDAASSFIQGYWIWSKIVENLAVVNYDTNNLYLAPYDWRLSYYNLEERDGYFSKLKRTIESFKERHDSKVVLAAHSMGSTVMLYL
;
A
#
# COMPACT_ATOMS: atom_id res chain seq x y z
N MET A 1 34.64 -12.65 1.57
CA MET A 1 33.65 -11.56 1.44
C MET A 1 34.20 -10.33 2.13
N THR A 2 34.77 -9.43 1.36
CA THR A 2 35.62 -8.33 1.84
C THR A 2 34.76 -7.14 2.29
N LEU A 3 34.87 -6.84 3.59
CA LEU A 3 34.21 -5.73 4.28
C LEU A 3 34.88 -4.40 3.94
N THR A 4 34.11 -3.42 3.48
CA THR A 4 34.51 -2.04 3.24
C THR A 4 34.69 -1.31 4.58
N GLN A 5 35.93 -1.01 4.96
CA GLN A 5 36.23 -0.17 6.12
C GLN A 5 36.05 1.32 5.79
N ARG A 6 35.20 1.97 6.58
CA ARG A 6 34.93 3.41 6.59
C ARG A 6 36.06 4.13 7.35
N LYS A 7 36.91 4.90 6.67
CA LYS A 7 37.96 5.73 7.32
C LYS A 7 37.35 7.01 7.92
N LYS A 8 37.63 7.26 9.21
CA LYS A 8 37.33 8.50 9.94
C LYS A 8 38.14 9.70 9.39
N PRO A 9 37.63 10.95 9.49
CA PRO A 9 38.41 12.14 9.16
C PRO A 9 39.40 12.46 10.29
N ARG A 10 40.65 12.76 9.92
CA ARG A 10 41.73 13.16 10.85
C ARG A 10 41.74 14.69 10.97
N GLN A 11 41.80 15.16 12.20
CA GLN A 11 41.83 16.57 12.61
C GLN A 11 43.09 17.30 12.08
N THR A 12 42.92 18.57 11.72
CA THR A 12 43.96 19.56 11.38
C THR A 12 44.51 20.24 12.64
N PRO A 13 45.83 20.53 12.70
CA PRO A 13 46.39 21.64 13.46
C PRO A 13 47.06 22.67 12.51
N PRO A 14 47.46 23.85 13.03
CA PRO A 14 47.23 25.13 12.35
C PRO A 14 48.33 25.56 11.38
N SER A 15 47.93 26.57 10.60
CA SER A 15 48.67 27.34 9.61
C SER A 15 50.09 27.73 10.01
N ASP A 16 51.03 27.51 9.10
CA ASP A 16 52.17 28.40 8.90
C ASP A 16 52.25 28.81 7.43
N SER A 17 52.25 30.12 7.24
CA SER A 17 52.48 30.84 6.00
C SER A 17 53.90 30.60 5.49
N ASN A 18 54.05 30.09 4.26
CA ASN A 18 55.19 30.50 3.46
C ASN A 18 54.89 30.38 1.96
N SER A 19 55.03 31.52 1.28
CA SER A 19 55.02 31.68 -0.17
C SER A 19 56.22 30.96 -0.78
N GLY A 20 55.97 29.92 -1.57
CA GLY A 20 56.96 29.22 -2.39
C GLY A 20 56.30 28.71 -3.66
N GLU A 21 56.93 28.95 -4.80
CA GLU A 21 56.48 28.58 -6.13
C GLU A 21 56.07 27.09 -6.23
N PRO A 22 55.05 26.74 -7.03
CA PRO A 22 54.63 25.36 -7.17
C PRO A 22 55.75 24.55 -7.82
N GLY A 23 56.30 23.57 -7.07
CA GLY A 23 57.25 22.59 -7.61
C GLY A 23 56.69 21.90 -8.85
N SER A 24 57.58 21.58 -9.79
CA SER A 24 57.31 20.95 -11.09
C SER A 24 56.28 19.82 -11.03
N ASP A 25 56.33 19.02 -9.96
CA ASP A 25 55.52 17.83 -9.77
C ASP A 25 54.03 18.17 -9.55
N VAL A 26 53.72 19.31 -8.94
CA VAL A 26 52.34 19.78 -8.68
C VAL A 26 51.70 20.34 -9.96
N VAL A 27 52.53 20.89 -10.85
CA VAL A 27 52.07 21.40 -12.16
C VAL A 27 51.74 20.23 -13.09
N GLU A 28 52.60 19.20 -13.10
CA GLU A 28 52.42 18.00 -13.89
C GLU A 28 51.19 17.18 -13.44
N GLU A 29 50.98 17.02 -12.13
CA GLU A 29 49.80 16.34 -11.57
C GLU A 29 48.50 17.08 -11.90
N LYS A 30 48.51 18.42 -11.90
CA LYS A 30 47.35 19.25 -12.29
C LYS A 30 47.01 19.13 -13.77
N GLU A 31 48.00 19.04 -14.65
CA GLU A 31 47.76 18.86 -16.08
C GLU A 31 47.20 17.46 -16.38
N VAL A 32 47.75 16.41 -15.74
CA VAL A 32 47.21 15.04 -15.85
C VAL A 32 45.76 14.96 -15.34
N LEU A 33 45.46 15.61 -14.20
CA LEU A 33 44.10 15.68 -13.66
C LEU A 33 43.14 16.44 -14.59
N LYS A 34 43.60 17.52 -15.24
CA LYS A 34 42.79 18.26 -16.22
C LYS A 34 42.49 17.41 -17.45
N GLU A 35 43.47 16.66 -17.97
CA GLU A 35 43.26 15.76 -19.10
C GLU A 35 42.29 14.62 -18.75
N GLU A 36 42.43 14.01 -17.57
CA GLU A 36 41.53 12.96 -17.11
C GLU A 36 40.09 13.48 -16.93
N VAL A 37 39.92 14.70 -16.39
CA VAL A 37 38.61 15.37 -16.27
C VAL A 37 38.02 15.68 -17.65
N GLN A 38 38.82 16.14 -18.62
CA GLN A 38 38.34 16.38 -19.98
C GLN A 38 37.95 15.07 -20.68
N ARG A 39 38.70 13.99 -20.47
CA ARG A 39 38.38 12.64 -20.98
C ARG A 39 37.06 12.12 -20.41
N LEU A 40 36.83 12.30 -19.11
CA LEU A 40 35.59 11.91 -18.45
C LEU A 40 34.39 12.75 -18.93
N LYS A 41 34.56 14.05 -19.17
CA LYS A 41 33.53 14.91 -19.76
C LYS A 41 33.13 14.48 -21.18
N ARG A 42 34.10 14.23 -22.05
CA ARG A 42 33.84 13.70 -23.42
C ARG A 42 33.16 12.33 -23.40
N LYS A 43 33.43 11.50 -22.39
CA LYS A 43 32.78 10.18 -22.19
C LYS A 43 31.35 10.31 -21.62
N ALA A 44 31.05 11.39 -20.90
CA ALA A 44 29.71 11.69 -20.40
C ALA A 44 28.79 12.24 -21.53
N GLU A 45 29.32 13.08 -22.43
CA GLU A 45 28.59 13.60 -23.60
C GLU A 45 28.23 12.51 -24.62
N LYS A 46 29.05 11.45 -24.74
CA LYS A 46 28.82 10.33 -25.68
C LYS A 46 27.86 9.25 -25.16
N ARG A 47 27.21 9.44 -24.00
CA ARG A 47 26.23 8.44 -23.52
C ARG A 47 24.97 8.52 -24.39
N PRO A 48 24.45 7.39 -24.92
CA PRO A 48 23.29 7.41 -25.80
C PRO A 48 22.08 8.02 -25.10
N LEU A 49 21.40 8.97 -25.76
CA LEU A 49 20.23 9.72 -25.27
C LEU A 49 19.14 8.81 -24.68
N PHE A 50 19.00 7.58 -25.19
CA PHE A 50 18.07 6.54 -24.72
C PHE A 50 18.30 6.04 -23.29
N ARG A 51 19.47 6.31 -22.69
CA ARG A 51 19.78 5.91 -21.31
C ARG A 51 19.78 7.07 -20.32
N SER A 52 19.46 8.29 -20.78
CA SER A 52 19.30 9.44 -19.90
C SER A 52 17.92 9.39 -19.24
N GLY A 53 17.86 9.57 -17.91
CA GLY A 53 16.59 9.56 -17.16
C GLY A 53 15.56 10.56 -17.68
N ARG A 54 15.97 11.55 -18.47
CA ARG A 54 15.09 12.55 -19.11
C ARG A 54 14.21 11.99 -20.23
N PHE A 55 14.59 10.88 -20.87
CA PHE A 55 13.77 10.21 -21.90
C PHE A 55 12.96 9.05 -21.33
N LEU A 56 13.56 8.27 -20.42
CA LEU A 56 12.90 7.14 -19.77
C LEU A 56 11.83 7.57 -18.75
N PHE A 57 12.00 8.72 -18.09
CA PHE A 57 11.03 9.23 -17.12
C PHE A 57 9.68 9.62 -17.74
N PRO A 58 9.59 10.48 -18.79
CA PRO A 58 8.30 10.78 -19.42
C PRO A 58 7.69 9.55 -20.10
N LEU A 59 8.52 8.66 -20.66
CA LEU A 59 8.04 7.41 -21.26
C LEU A 59 7.50 6.44 -20.20
N GLY A 60 8.13 6.42 -19.02
CA GLY A 60 7.63 5.70 -17.85
C GLY A 60 6.36 6.30 -17.25
N ILE A 61 6.20 7.64 -17.29
CA ILE A 61 4.94 8.30 -16.91
C ILE A 61 3.83 7.95 -17.90
N ILE A 62 4.09 8.05 -19.21
CA ILE A 62 3.09 7.70 -20.24
C ILE A 62 2.71 6.23 -20.15
N PHE A 63 3.70 5.35 -19.96
CA PHE A 63 3.46 3.91 -19.77
C PHE A 63 2.74 3.62 -18.45
N GLY A 64 3.07 4.33 -17.37
CA GLY A 64 2.41 4.23 -16.07
C GLY A 64 0.97 4.77 -16.09
N ILE A 65 0.72 5.83 -16.85
CA ILE A 65 -0.63 6.37 -17.09
C ILE A 65 -1.43 5.36 -17.94
N LEU A 66 -0.86 4.82 -19.01
CA LEU A 66 -1.50 3.79 -19.84
C LEU A 66 -1.79 2.50 -19.04
N LEU A 67 -0.86 2.05 -18.19
CA LEU A 67 -1.09 0.95 -17.26
C LEU A 67 -2.16 1.31 -16.22
N GLY A 68 -2.08 2.49 -15.62
CA GLY A 68 -3.07 2.97 -14.66
C GLY A 68 -4.48 2.96 -15.24
N PHE A 69 -4.65 3.50 -16.46
CA PHE A 69 -5.91 3.42 -17.18
C PHE A 69 -6.33 1.96 -17.44
N ALA A 70 -5.40 1.06 -17.79
CA ALA A 70 -5.67 -0.37 -18.01
C ALA A 70 -6.25 -1.09 -16.79
N PHE A 71 -5.96 -0.61 -15.57
CA PHE A 71 -6.41 -1.23 -14.34
C PHE A 71 -7.65 -0.58 -13.70
N ILE A 72 -7.97 0.68 -14.02
CA ILE A 72 -9.11 1.40 -13.42
C ILE A 72 -10.45 0.77 -13.85
N GLU A 73 -11.29 0.38 -12.88
CA GLU A 73 -12.67 -0.07 -13.11
C GLU A 73 -13.62 1.14 -13.31
N PRO A 74 -14.78 0.99 -13.99
CA PRO A 74 -15.74 2.09 -14.14
C PRO A 74 -16.27 2.66 -12.80
N GLN A 75 -16.35 1.82 -11.76
CA GLN A 75 -16.71 2.24 -10.40
C GLN A 75 -15.59 3.09 -9.78
N ASP A 76 -14.33 2.71 -10.02
CA ASP A 76 -13.18 3.50 -9.58
C ASP A 76 -13.14 4.87 -10.26
N ILE A 77 -13.59 5.03 -11.51
CA ILE A 77 -13.63 6.35 -12.16
C ILE A 77 -14.55 7.32 -11.39
N GLN A 78 -15.69 6.82 -10.90
CA GLN A 78 -16.65 7.62 -10.13
C GLN A 78 -16.11 7.95 -8.74
N ASP A 79 -15.49 6.98 -8.06
CA ASP A 79 -14.87 7.18 -6.75
C ASP A 79 -13.61 8.06 -6.83
N ILE A 80 -12.79 7.90 -7.86
CA ILE A 80 -11.64 8.78 -8.17
C ILE A 80 -12.15 10.18 -8.44
N HIS A 81 -13.22 10.35 -9.21
CA HIS A 81 -13.78 11.68 -9.47
C HIS A 81 -14.32 12.33 -8.19
N ALA A 82 -15.02 11.58 -7.34
CA ALA A 82 -15.51 12.08 -6.06
C ALA A 82 -14.36 12.44 -5.10
N GLN A 83 -13.34 11.58 -5.00
CA GLN A 83 -12.18 11.81 -4.14
C GLN A 83 -11.26 12.92 -4.69
N MET A 84 -11.12 13.04 -6.01
CA MET A 84 -10.43 14.16 -6.65
C MET A 84 -11.17 15.48 -6.41
N ALA A 85 -12.50 15.49 -6.49
CA ALA A 85 -13.29 16.68 -6.19
C ALA A 85 -13.14 17.12 -4.73
N VAL A 86 -13.08 16.17 -3.78
CA VAL A 86 -12.80 16.45 -2.36
C VAL A 86 -11.38 16.98 -2.16
N LEU A 87 -10.37 16.33 -2.76
CA LEU A 87 -8.97 16.79 -2.72
C LEU A 87 -8.78 18.18 -3.33
N MET A 88 -9.44 18.46 -4.47
CA MET A 88 -9.39 19.77 -5.13
C MET A 88 -9.98 20.88 -4.25
N ASN A 89 -11.08 20.58 -3.55
CA ASN A 89 -11.73 21.51 -2.62
C ASN A 89 -10.90 21.72 -1.33
N GLU A 90 -10.23 20.68 -0.83
CA GLU A 90 -9.40 20.77 0.38
C GLU A 90 -8.09 21.56 0.16
N TYR A 91 -7.54 21.54 -1.05
CA TYR A 91 -6.30 22.26 -1.38
C TYR A 91 -6.51 23.62 -2.10
N ASP A 92 -7.74 24.12 -2.19
CA ASP A 92 -8.13 25.39 -2.84
C ASP A 92 -7.55 25.57 -4.26
N ILE A 93 -7.47 24.47 -5.01
CA ILE A 93 -6.92 24.45 -6.36
C ILE A 93 -8.03 24.85 -7.34
N ASN A 94 -8.22 26.15 -7.52
CA ASN A 94 -9.09 26.70 -8.56
C ASN A 94 -8.42 26.54 -9.94
N LEU A 95 -8.66 25.42 -10.63
CA LEU A 95 -8.36 25.35 -12.07
C LEU A 95 -9.34 26.25 -12.84
N PRO A 96 -8.86 27.04 -13.83
CA PRO A 96 -9.78 27.62 -14.82
C PRO A 96 -10.54 26.48 -15.50
N GLN A 97 -11.85 26.67 -15.72
CA GLN A 97 -12.72 25.66 -16.33
C GLN A 97 -12.05 25.11 -17.59
N LEU A 98 -11.55 23.87 -17.50
CA LEU A 98 -11.02 23.18 -18.66
C LEU A 98 -12.19 22.99 -19.63
N PRO A 99 -12.00 23.25 -20.94
CA PRO A 99 -13.05 23.01 -21.91
C PRO A 99 -13.53 21.54 -21.80
N ASP A 100 -14.84 21.31 -21.94
CA ASP A 100 -15.44 19.97 -21.89
C ASP A 100 -14.69 19.04 -22.85
N PHE A 101 -13.81 18.21 -22.30
CA PHE A 101 -13.11 17.18 -23.05
C PHE A 101 -14.11 16.05 -23.32
N ASP A 102 -14.48 15.87 -24.58
CA ASP A 102 -15.36 14.79 -25.01
C ASP A 102 -14.63 13.43 -24.94
N PHE A 103 -14.71 12.78 -23.78
CA PHE A 103 -14.11 11.47 -23.52
C PHE A 103 -14.87 10.31 -24.20
N SER A 104 -16.01 10.55 -24.84
CA SER A 104 -16.87 9.48 -25.41
C SER A 104 -16.16 8.64 -26.48
N ARG A 105 -15.33 9.27 -27.32
CA ARG A 105 -14.52 8.59 -28.33
C ARG A 105 -13.36 7.81 -27.71
N LEU A 106 -12.75 8.37 -26.67
CA LEU A 106 -11.69 7.70 -25.93
C LEU A 106 -12.25 6.47 -25.20
N GLU A 107 -13.44 6.60 -24.61
CA GLU A 107 -14.17 5.53 -23.92
C GLU A 107 -14.58 4.39 -24.87
N THR A 108 -14.99 4.72 -26.10
CA THR A 108 -15.34 3.74 -27.13
C THR A 108 -14.11 2.94 -27.61
N GLU A 109 -12.99 3.60 -27.88
CA GLU A 109 -11.75 2.89 -28.24
C GLU A 109 -11.14 2.15 -27.03
N TRP A 110 -11.34 2.66 -25.82
CA TRP A 110 -10.91 2.05 -24.57
C TRP A 110 -11.66 0.75 -24.27
N SER A 111 -12.98 0.74 -24.43
CA SER A 111 -13.80 -0.47 -24.27
C SER A 111 -13.41 -1.57 -25.25
N ARG A 112 -13.09 -1.18 -26.50
CA ARG A 112 -12.57 -2.08 -27.54
C ARG A 112 -11.20 -2.66 -27.18
N LEU A 113 -10.30 -1.84 -26.62
CA LEU A 113 -8.96 -2.24 -26.20
C LEU A 113 -9.02 -3.18 -24.98
N ARG A 114 -9.87 -2.90 -23.97
CA ARG A 114 -10.16 -3.84 -22.86
C ARG A 114 -10.71 -5.18 -23.36
N GLY A 115 -11.59 -5.15 -24.37
CA GLY A 115 -12.15 -6.36 -24.97
C GLY A 115 -11.09 -7.32 -25.49
N SER A 116 -9.96 -6.77 -25.97
CA SER A 116 -8.82 -7.50 -26.55
C SER A 116 -7.78 -8.01 -25.54
N ILE A 117 -7.91 -7.67 -24.25
CA ILE A 117 -7.01 -8.17 -23.19
C ILE A 117 -7.28 -9.67 -22.97
N PRO A 118 -6.25 -10.54 -22.92
CA PRO A 118 -6.44 -11.97 -22.66
C PRO A 118 -7.17 -12.24 -21.33
N GLU A 119 -8.04 -13.24 -21.30
CA GLU A 119 -8.95 -13.51 -20.16
C GLU A 119 -8.26 -13.77 -18.81
N VAL A 120 -7.01 -14.23 -18.83
CA VAL A 120 -6.18 -14.44 -17.64
C VAL A 120 -5.68 -13.13 -17.01
N TRP A 121 -5.73 -12.03 -17.76
CA TRP A 121 -5.38 -10.67 -17.32
C TRP A 121 -6.62 -9.76 -17.16
N LYS A 122 -7.83 -10.28 -17.41
CA LYS A 122 -9.09 -9.57 -17.18
C LYS A 122 -9.46 -9.68 -15.70
N PHE A 123 -9.21 -8.61 -14.93
CA PHE A 123 -9.57 -8.48 -13.51
C PHE A 123 -11.07 -8.19 -13.28
N ASN A 124 -11.94 -8.57 -14.21
CA ASN A 124 -13.37 -8.23 -14.18
C ASN A 124 -14.17 -9.14 -13.22
N ASN A 125 -15.23 -8.55 -12.66
CA ASN A 125 -16.41 -9.23 -12.09
C ASN A 125 -17.25 -9.92 -13.20
N ASP A 126 -16.64 -10.83 -13.94
CA ASP A 126 -17.29 -11.59 -15.03
C ASP A 126 -18.08 -12.81 -14.49
N GLY A 127 -18.32 -12.91 -13.17
CA GLY A 127 -18.97 -14.03 -12.51
C GLY A 127 -18.04 -15.23 -12.23
N ARG A 128 -16.86 -15.27 -12.84
CA ARG A 128 -15.85 -16.33 -12.65
C ARG A 128 -15.37 -16.41 -11.20
N GLU A 129 -15.44 -15.30 -10.48
CA GLU A 129 -15.13 -15.21 -9.07
C GLU A 129 -16.04 -16.06 -8.18
N PHE A 130 -17.24 -16.42 -8.64
CA PHE A 130 -18.19 -17.27 -7.92
C PHE A 130 -18.14 -18.75 -8.35
N GLN A 131 -17.32 -19.10 -9.35
CA GLN A 131 -17.33 -20.41 -9.99
C GLN A 131 -17.15 -21.57 -9.00
N VAL A 132 -16.28 -21.41 -7.98
CA VAL A 132 -16.06 -22.46 -6.98
C VAL A 132 -17.28 -22.62 -6.08
N GLY A 133 -17.89 -21.51 -5.67
CA GLY A 133 -19.12 -21.49 -4.86
C GLY A 133 -20.30 -22.10 -5.60
N GLU A 134 -20.44 -21.82 -6.90
CA GLU A 134 -21.45 -22.43 -7.77
C GLU A 134 -21.27 -23.94 -7.87
N GLN A 135 -20.04 -24.41 -8.12
CA GLN A 135 -19.73 -25.85 -8.12
C GLN A 135 -20.01 -26.51 -6.76
N MET A 136 -19.75 -25.82 -5.65
CA MET A 136 -20.07 -26.33 -4.31
C MET A 136 -21.59 -26.43 -4.12
N LYS A 137 -22.34 -25.44 -4.59
CA LYS A 137 -23.81 -25.42 -4.53
C LYS A 137 -24.44 -26.50 -5.42
N GLU A 138 -23.91 -26.72 -6.63
CA GLU A 138 -24.33 -27.81 -7.52
C GLU A 138 -24.12 -29.20 -6.89
N ARG A 139 -23.07 -29.35 -6.09
CA ARG A 139 -22.83 -30.55 -5.28
C ARG A 139 -23.76 -30.67 -4.07
N GLY A 140 -24.69 -29.74 -3.88
CA GLY A 140 -25.63 -29.69 -2.76
C GLY A 140 -25.00 -29.25 -1.44
N LEU A 141 -23.86 -28.57 -1.45
CA LEU A 141 -23.20 -28.06 -0.24
C LEU A 141 -23.80 -26.71 0.18
N SER A 142 -23.95 -26.49 1.49
CA SER A 142 -24.40 -25.22 2.07
C SER A 142 -23.70 -24.96 3.40
N ALA A 143 -23.73 -23.70 3.85
CA ALA A 143 -23.18 -23.26 5.13
C ALA A 143 -23.77 -24.07 6.30
N LYS A 144 -22.89 -24.60 7.14
CA LYS A 144 -23.26 -25.39 8.34
C LYS A 144 -22.60 -24.86 9.61
N HIS A 145 -21.33 -24.50 9.51
CA HIS A 145 -20.52 -24.05 10.62
C HIS A 145 -20.19 -22.58 10.41
N PRO A 146 -20.37 -21.69 11.40
CA PRO A 146 -19.92 -20.32 11.27
C PRO A 146 -18.40 -20.27 11.10
N VAL A 147 -17.93 -19.34 10.28
CA VAL A 147 -16.52 -19.21 9.90
C VAL A 147 -15.98 -17.87 10.40
N ILE A 148 -14.82 -17.90 11.04
CA ILE A 148 -14.05 -16.70 11.36
C ILE A 148 -12.76 -16.72 10.54
N LEU A 149 -12.55 -15.67 9.76
CA LEU A 149 -11.36 -15.44 8.95
C LEU A 149 -10.37 -14.60 9.74
N ILE A 150 -9.15 -15.10 9.92
CA ILE A 150 -8.07 -14.41 10.62
C ILE A 150 -7.00 -13.99 9.59
N PRO A 151 -6.92 -12.70 9.24
CA PRO A 151 -6.01 -12.19 8.23
C PRO A 151 -4.54 -12.35 8.65
N GLY A 152 -3.63 -12.29 7.67
CA GLY A 152 -2.18 -12.30 7.88
C GLY A 152 -1.57 -10.91 8.06
N ILE A 153 -0.23 -10.86 8.10
CA ILE A 153 0.51 -9.61 8.11
C ILE A 153 0.12 -8.75 6.91
N ILE A 154 0.12 -7.44 7.10
CA ILE A 154 -0.27 -6.41 6.13
C ILE A 154 -1.67 -6.53 5.55
N SER A 155 -2.46 -7.57 5.80
CA SER A 155 -3.71 -7.86 5.07
C SER A 155 -4.98 -7.30 5.72
N THR A 156 -4.84 -6.30 6.57
CA THR A 156 -5.95 -5.59 7.20
C THR A 156 -5.71 -4.10 7.03
N GLY A 157 -6.74 -3.39 6.55
CA GLY A 157 -6.69 -1.94 6.42
C GLY A 157 -6.50 -1.27 7.79
N LEU A 158 -5.68 -0.21 7.83
CA LEU A 158 -5.46 0.56 9.04
C LEU A 158 -5.96 1.98 8.81
N GLU A 159 -6.79 2.46 9.73
CA GLU A 159 -7.40 3.78 9.70
C GLU A 159 -6.91 4.63 10.88
N SER A 160 -6.75 5.93 10.66
CA SER A 160 -6.36 6.84 11.72
C SER A 160 -7.56 7.30 12.54
N TRP A 161 -7.40 7.23 13.86
CA TRP A 161 -8.31 7.77 14.88
C TRP A 161 -7.69 8.98 15.58
N THR A 162 -6.73 9.61 14.93
CA THR A 162 -5.94 10.70 15.48
C THR A 162 -6.74 12.00 15.44
N THR A 163 -6.73 12.75 16.55
CA THR A 163 -7.46 14.02 16.68
C THR A 163 -6.54 15.22 16.88
N THR A 164 -5.23 15.02 16.95
CA THR A 164 -4.24 16.09 17.10
C THR A 164 -4.25 17.00 15.87
N PRO A 165 -4.06 18.32 16.03
CA PRO A 165 -4.16 19.27 14.91
C PRO A 165 -3.27 18.92 13.71
N GLU A 166 -2.09 18.36 13.95
CA GLU A 166 -1.11 18.01 12.92
C GLU A 166 -1.56 16.87 11.99
N TYR A 167 -2.35 15.93 12.52
CA TYR A 167 -2.77 14.68 11.87
C TYR A 167 -4.30 14.58 11.70
N ARG A 168 -5.04 15.64 12.03
CA ARG A 168 -6.50 15.66 12.00
C ARG A 168 -7.07 15.41 10.60
N THR A 169 -6.36 15.81 9.56
CA THR A 169 -6.73 15.54 8.16
C THR A 169 -6.76 14.03 7.84
N PHE A 170 -6.15 13.19 8.68
CA PHE A 170 -6.19 11.73 8.53
C PHE A 170 -7.29 11.08 9.37
N PHE A 171 -8.15 11.85 10.03
CA PHE A 171 -9.18 11.27 10.88
C PHE A 171 -10.16 10.42 10.05
N ARG A 172 -10.28 9.13 10.40
CA ARG A 172 -11.03 8.07 9.71
C ARG A 172 -10.56 7.75 8.29
N GLU A 173 -9.41 8.27 7.89
CA GLU A 173 -8.79 7.93 6.63
C GLU A 173 -8.00 6.62 6.74
N LYS A 174 -8.12 5.76 5.72
CA LYS A 174 -7.33 4.53 5.61
C LYS A 174 -5.90 4.88 5.23
N LEU A 175 -5.02 4.90 6.24
CA LEU A 175 -3.58 5.07 6.06
C LEU A 175 -2.92 3.83 5.43
N TRP A 176 -3.54 2.66 5.55
CA TRP A 176 -3.09 1.43 4.91
C TRP A 176 -4.30 0.68 4.33
N GLY A 177 -4.17 0.15 3.11
CA GLY A 177 -5.24 -0.65 2.51
C GLY A 177 -6.40 0.15 1.88
N GLY A 178 -6.20 1.43 1.54
CA GLY A 178 -7.20 2.25 0.85
C GLY A 178 -6.60 3.15 -0.23
N PHE A 179 -7.41 3.65 -1.17
CA PHE A 179 -6.96 4.53 -2.26
C PHE A 179 -6.26 5.80 -1.76
N ASN A 180 -6.76 6.37 -0.66
CA ASN A 180 -6.19 7.57 -0.04
C ASN A 180 -4.75 7.36 0.44
N MET A 181 -4.31 6.12 0.69
CA MET A 181 -2.91 5.80 0.98
C MET A 181 -1.96 6.33 -0.09
N LEU A 182 -2.28 6.19 -1.37
CA LEU A 182 -1.38 6.61 -2.46
C LEU A 182 -1.14 8.13 -2.42
N SER A 183 -2.21 8.90 -2.21
CA SER A 183 -2.14 10.35 -2.02
C SER A 183 -1.30 10.69 -0.79
N GLN A 184 -1.55 10.03 0.35
CA GLN A 184 -0.82 10.30 1.58
C GLN A 184 0.67 9.95 1.50
N VAL A 185 1.01 8.82 0.89
CA VAL A 185 2.41 8.42 0.69
C VAL A 185 3.15 9.36 -0.27
N THR A 186 2.42 9.97 -1.23
CA THR A 186 3.02 10.86 -2.24
C THR A 186 3.19 12.28 -1.71
N PHE A 187 2.17 12.85 -1.09
CA PHE A 187 2.13 14.27 -0.70
C PHE A 187 2.48 14.50 0.78
N ASN A 188 2.24 13.52 1.66
CA ASN A 188 2.43 13.64 3.11
C ASN A 188 3.29 12.50 3.68
N LYS A 189 4.34 12.11 2.93
CA LYS A 189 5.17 10.94 3.23
C LYS A 189 5.68 10.91 4.67
N GLU A 190 6.26 11.98 5.16
CA GLU A 190 6.87 12.06 6.49
C GLU A 190 5.81 11.87 7.59
N LYS A 191 4.66 12.54 7.46
CA LYS A 191 3.54 12.40 8.39
C LYS A 191 2.94 10.99 8.34
N TRP A 192 2.82 10.41 7.15
CA TRP A 192 2.34 9.04 6.99
C TRP A 192 3.28 8.03 7.67
N ILE A 193 4.60 8.18 7.47
CA ILE A 193 5.61 7.34 8.12
C ILE A 193 5.51 7.48 9.65
N GLN A 194 5.49 8.72 10.16
CA GLN A 194 5.39 8.97 11.60
C GLN A 194 4.11 8.39 12.20
N ALA A 195 2.99 8.48 11.48
CA ALA A 195 1.74 7.89 11.95
C ALA A 195 1.79 6.35 11.95
N MET A 196 2.38 5.75 10.93
CA MET A 196 2.48 4.30 10.78
C MET A 196 3.52 3.65 11.68
N MET A 197 4.51 4.41 12.17
CA MET A 197 5.52 3.91 13.09
C MET A 197 4.95 3.66 14.49
N LEU A 198 5.49 2.64 15.15
CA LEU A 198 5.24 2.39 16.57
C LEU A 198 6.31 3.09 17.41
N ASP A 199 5.97 3.39 18.66
CA ASP A 199 6.93 3.85 19.65
C ASP A 199 7.96 2.74 19.93
N PRO A 200 9.27 2.99 19.73
CA PRO A 200 10.32 1.98 19.91
C PRO A 200 10.47 1.50 21.36
N VAL A 201 9.95 2.23 22.36
CA VAL A 201 10.06 1.85 23.77
C VAL A 201 8.86 1.01 24.20
N THR A 202 7.64 1.47 23.93
CA THR A 202 6.41 0.79 24.37
C THR A 202 5.91 -0.25 23.37
N GLY A 203 6.29 -0.13 22.09
CA GLY A 203 5.72 -0.94 21.00
C GLY A 203 4.25 -0.65 20.73
N LEU A 204 3.74 0.50 21.17
CA LEU A 204 2.37 0.98 20.96
C LEU A 204 2.34 2.19 20.02
N ASP A 205 1.16 2.78 19.81
CA ASP A 205 1.04 4.01 19.02
C ASP A 205 1.83 5.16 19.67
N PRO A 206 2.55 5.98 18.90
CA PRO A 206 3.25 7.16 19.42
C PRO A 206 2.30 8.16 20.12
N PRO A 207 2.80 8.96 21.07
CA PRO A 207 1.99 9.97 21.74
C PRO A 207 1.31 10.92 20.76
N GLY A 208 -0.01 11.07 20.89
CA GLY A 208 -0.79 11.96 20.04
C GLY A 208 -1.18 11.39 18.67
N ILE A 209 -0.86 10.12 18.39
CA ILE A 209 -1.30 9.39 17.19
C ILE A 209 -2.09 8.17 17.62
N LYS A 210 -3.15 7.84 16.88
CA LYS A 210 -3.98 6.66 17.11
C LYS A 210 -4.30 6.02 15.77
N ILE A 211 -3.94 4.75 15.60
CA ILE A 211 -4.27 3.96 14.41
C ILE A 211 -5.00 2.70 14.85
N ARG A 212 -6.09 2.35 14.16
CA ARG A 212 -6.87 1.15 14.45
C ARG A 212 -7.04 0.31 13.20
N ALA A 213 -7.21 -0.99 13.40
CA ALA A 213 -7.63 -1.86 12.33
C ALA A 213 -9.04 -1.47 11.90
N ALA A 214 -9.22 -1.25 10.59
CA ALA A 214 -10.53 -1.09 10.00
C ALA A 214 -11.40 -2.31 10.37
N GLN A 215 -12.70 -2.07 10.59
CA GLN A 215 -13.63 -3.11 11.04
C GLN A 215 -14.53 -3.58 9.90
N GLY A 216 -15.11 -4.78 10.05
CA GLY A 216 -16.03 -5.37 9.09
C GLY A 216 -15.33 -6.12 7.96
N ILE A 217 -16.11 -6.75 7.09
CA ILE A 217 -15.60 -7.55 5.95
C ILE A 217 -14.81 -6.67 4.98
N ASP A 218 -15.21 -5.40 4.83
CA ASP A 218 -14.53 -4.37 4.03
C ASP A 218 -13.13 -3.98 4.52
N ALA A 219 -12.73 -4.46 5.71
CA ALA A 219 -11.40 -4.23 6.25
C ALA A 219 -10.32 -5.05 5.54
N ALA A 220 -10.66 -6.19 4.92
CA ALA A 220 -9.71 -7.04 4.20
C ALA A 220 -10.20 -7.58 2.84
N SER A 221 -11.45 -7.34 2.44
CA SER A 221 -11.92 -7.65 1.09
C SER A 221 -11.32 -6.66 0.08
N SER A 222 -11.56 -5.37 0.23
CA SER A 222 -11.11 -4.33 -0.72
C SER A 222 -9.77 -3.70 -0.32
N PHE A 223 -8.77 -4.54 -0.04
CA PHE A 223 -7.50 -4.15 0.58
C PHE A 223 -6.48 -3.46 -0.40
N ILE A 224 -6.92 -2.51 -1.23
CA ILE A 224 -6.21 -1.97 -2.43
C ILE A 224 -6.50 -2.82 -3.67
N GLN A 225 -6.86 -2.13 -4.75
CA GLN A 225 -7.08 -2.68 -6.08
C GLN A 225 -5.90 -3.58 -6.50
N GLY A 226 -6.18 -4.87 -6.73
CA GLY A 226 -5.16 -5.87 -7.07
C GLY A 226 -4.71 -6.78 -5.92
N TYR A 227 -5.07 -6.50 -4.66
CA TYR A 227 -4.72 -7.34 -3.51
C TYR A 227 -5.96 -7.90 -2.79
N TRP A 228 -6.64 -8.82 -3.47
CA TRP A 228 -7.94 -9.38 -3.13
C TRP A 228 -7.85 -10.65 -2.27
N ILE A 229 -7.11 -10.63 -1.14
CA ILE A 229 -6.81 -11.87 -0.40
C ILE A 229 -8.09 -12.61 0.00
N TRP A 230 -9.06 -11.88 0.56
CA TRP A 230 -10.26 -12.50 1.12
C TRP A 230 -11.51 -12.32 0.27
N SER A 231 -11.57 -11.35 -0.66
CA SER A 231 -12.77 -11.12 -1.48
C SER A 231 -13.21 -12.36 -2.23
N LYS A 232 -12.29 -13.06 -2.90
CA LYS A 232 -12.62 -14.27 -3.65
C LYS A 232 -13.12 -15.40 -2.75
N ILE A 233 -12.59 -15.50 -1.53
CA ILE A 233 -13.06 -16.48 -0.55
C ILE A 233 -14.48 -16.09 -0.07
N VAL A 234 -14.70 -14.83 0.28
CA VAL A 234 -15.99 -14.30 0.75
C VAL A 234 -17.06 -14.44 -0.33
N GLU A 235 -16.75 -14.06 -1.58
CA GLU A 235 -17.63 -14.18 -2.75
C GLU A 235 -18.10 -15.63 -2.94
N ASN A 236 -17.18 -16.60 -2.96
CA ASN A 236 -17.55 -18.01 -3.09
C ASN A 236 -18.31 -18.57 -1.88
N LEU A 237 -17.97 -18.14 -0.67
CA LEU A 237 -18.70 -18.52 0.54
C LEU A 237 -20.13 -17.95 0.52
N ALA A 238 -20.34 -16.75 -0.02
CA ALA A 238 -21.66 -16.16 -0.15
C ALA A 238 -22.61 -17.02 -1.00
N VAL A 239 -22.11 -17.65 -2.07
CA VAL A 239 -22.91 -18.55 -2.92
C VAL A 239 -23.52 -19.72 -2.15
N VAL A 240 -22.82 -20.22 -1.13
CA VAL A 240 -23.26 -21.34 -0.29
C VAL A 240 -23.97 -20.89 0.99
N ASN A 241 -24.50 -19.66 1.02
CA ASN A 241 -25.26 -19.04 2.12
C ASN A 241 -24.41 -18.61 3.34
N TYR A 242 -23.18 -18.17 3.13
CA TYR A 242 -22.49 -17.35 4.14
C TYR A 242 -22.82 -15.87 3.98
N ASP A 243 -23.03 -15.19 5.10
CA ASP A 243 -23.30 -13.75 5.19
C ASP A 243 -22.68 -13.19 6.48
N THR A 244 -22.94 -11.92 6.81
CA THR A 244 -22.43 -11.30 8.03
C THR A 244 -22.93 -11.96 9.34
N ASN A 245 -23.94 -12.83 9.30
CA ASN A 245 -24.49 -13.50 10.47
C ASN A 245 -23.74 -14.77 10.85
N ASN A 246 -23.06 -15.40 9.89
CA ASN A 246 -22.32 -16.67 10.06
C ASN A 246 -20.87 -16.61 9.53
N LEU A 247 -20.43 -15.49 8.95
CA LEU A 247 -19.06 -15.23 8.50
C LEU A 247 -18.54 -13.94 9.16
N TYR A 248 -17.39 -14.01 9.80
CA TYR A 248 -16.74 -12.85 10.41
C TYR A 248 -15.28 -12.78 10.00
N LEU A 249 -14.84 -11.60 9.58
CA LEU A 249 -13.43 -11.28 9.46
C LEU A 249 -12.98 -10.68 10.80
N ALA A 250 -11.89 -11.20 11.36
CA ALA A 250 -11.31 -10.75 12.64
C ALA A 250 -10.09 -9.84 12.42
N PRO A 251 -10.27 -8.58 11.96
CA PRO A 251 -9.18 -7.67 11.65
C PRO A 251 -8.40 -7.28 12.91
N TYR A 252 -7.09 -7.09 12.75
CA TYR A 252 -6.20 -6.63 13.83
C TYR A 252 -5.07 -5.78 13.28
N ASP A 253 -4.42 -5.04 14.18
CA ASP A 253 -3.26 -4.23 13.86
C ASP A 253 -2.01 -5.11 13.80
N TRP A 254 -1.69 -5.57 12.60
CA TRP A 254 -0.57 -6.47 12.31
C TRP A 254 0.81 -5.88 12.63
N ARG A 255 0.91 -4.60 12.97
CA ARG A 255 2.18 -3.96 13.41
C ARG A 255 2.53 -4.34 14.85
N LEU A 256 1.52 -4.60 15.68
CA LEU A 256 1.70 -4.82 17.11
C LEU A 256 2.17 -6.24 17.44
N SER A 257 2.84 -6.38 18.57
CA SER A 257 3.09 -7.68 19.20
C SER A 257 1.77 -8.27 19.73
N TYR A 258 1.72 -9.60 19.90
CA TYR A 258 0.51 -10.26 20.40
C TYR A 258 0.14 -9.80 21.81
N TYR A 259 1.11 -9.56 22.68
CA TYR A 259 0.85 -8.99 23.99
C TYR A 259 0.18 -7.60 23.89
N ASN A 260 0.72 -6.72 23.04
CA ASN A 260 0.19 -5.36 22.86
C ASN A 260 -1.17 -5.33 22.16
N LEU A 261 -1.49 -6.34 21.34
CA LEU A 261 -2.83 -6.49 20.76
C LEU A 261 -3.88 -6.73 21.86
N GLU A 262 -3.55 -7.48 22.91
CA GLU A 262 -4.46 -7.64 24.06
C GLU A 262 -4.50 -6.39 24.92
N GLU A 263 -3.35 -5.86 25.32
CA GLU A 263 -3.30 -4.70 26.22
C GLU A 263 -3.99 -3.46 25.63
N ARG A 264 -3.76 -3.18 24.33
CA ARG A 264 -4.30 -1.98 23.68
C ARG A 264 -5.75 -2.17 23.25
N ASP A 265 -6.03 -3.29 22.58
CA ASP A 265 -7.28 -3.48 21.85
C ASP A 265 -8.20 -4.54 22.48
N GLY A 266 -7.71 -5.32 23.46
CA GLY A 266 -8.41 -6.49 23.99
C GLY A 266 -8.72 -7.51 22.89
N TYR A 267 -7.84 -7.63 21.90
CA TYR A 267 -8.13 -8.35 20.66
C TYR A 267 -8.49 -9.82 20.90
N PHE A 268 -7.71 -10.54 21.71
CA PHE A 268 -7.94 -11.96 21.96
C PHE A 268 -9.18 -12.15 22.83
N SER A 269 -9.38 -11.30 23.84
CA SER A 269 -10.61 -11.31 24.65
C SER A 269 -11.87 -11.10 23.80
N LYS A 270 -11.83 -10.16 22.84
CA LYS A 270 -12.93 -9.92 21.90
C LYS A 270 -13.13 -11.11 20.97
N LEU A 271 -12.05 -11.67 20.41
CA LEU A 271 -12.12 -12.82 19.50
C LEU A 271 -12.71 -14.06 20.18
N LYS A 272 -12.32 -14.36 21.44
CA LYS A 272 -12.90 -15.45 22.25
C LYS A 272 -14.41 -15.28 22.41
N ARG A 273 -14.85 -14.09 22.81
CA ARG A 273 -16.28 -13.78 22.97
C ARG A 273 -17.05 -13.89 21.66
N THR A 274 -16.44 -13.50 20.54
CA THR A 274 -17.05 -13.66 19.22
C THR A 274 -17.22 -15.15 18.85
N ILE A 275 -16.22 -15.99 19.15
CA ILE A 275 -16.30 -17.45 18.95
C ILE A 275 -17.42 -18.04 19.81
N GLU A 276 -17.48 -17.68 21.09
CA GLU A 276 -18.53 -18.12 22.02
C GLU A 276 -19.92 -17.71 21.53
N SER A 277 -20.07 -16.46 21.09
CA SER A 277 -21.33 -15.96 20.54
C SER A 277 -21.76 -16.70 19.27
N PHE A 278 -20.83 -17.03 18.37
CA PHE A 278 -21.15 -17.83 17.19
C PHE A 278 -21.58 -19.25 17.57
N LYS A 279 -20.90 -19.88 18.53
CA LYS A 279 -21.26 -21.20 19.02
C LYS A 279 -22.65 -21.21 19.66
N GLU A 280 -23.00 -20.18 20.42
CA GLU A 280 -24.31 -20.05 21.06
C GLU A 280 -25.43 -19.82 20.03
N ARG A 281 -25.25 -18.89 19.09
CA ARG A 281 -26.28 -18.53 18.11
C ARG A 281 -26.59 -19.63 17.10
N HIS A 282 -25.58 -20.40 16.69
CA HIS A 282 -25.71 -21.40 15.61
C HIS A 282 -25.74 -22.85 16.12
N ASP A 283 -25.59 -23.05 17.44
CA ASP A 283 -25.42 -24.34 18.10
C ASP A 283 -24.41 -25.30 17.42
N SER A 284 -23.44 -24.76 16.71
CA SER A 284 -22.49 -25.52 15.91
C SER A 284 -21.06 -25.07 16.19
N LYS A 285 -20.10 -25.97 15.99
CA LYS A 285 -18.68 -25.64 16.17
C LYS A 285 -18.29 -24.53 15.18
N VAL A 286 -17.51 -23.57 15.65
CA VAL A 286 -16.97 -22.47 14.82
C VAL A 286 -15.70 -22.95 14.12
N VAL A 287 -15.55 -22.61 12.85
CA VAL A 287 -14.34 -22.87 12.06
C VAL A 287 -13.49 -21.61 12.03
N LEU A 288 -12.25 -21.72 12.49
CA LEU A 288 -11.25 -20.65 12.37
C LEU A 288 -10.38 -20.92 11.14
N ALA A 289 -10.39 -20.01 10.17
CA ALA A 289 -9.55 -20.06 8.99
C ALA A 289 -8.53 -18.92 9.04
N ALA A 290 -7.26 -19.26 9.20
CA ALA A 290 -6.19 -18.29 9.38
C ALA A 290 -5.18 -18.33 8.23
N HIS A 291 -4.63 -17.17 7.88
CA HIS A 291 -3.65 -17.05 6.80
C HIS A 291 -2.32 -16.45 7.30
N SER A 292 -1.19 -17.06 6.94
CA SER A 292 0.16 -16.55 7.23
C SER A 292 0.34 -16.21 8.73
N MET A 293 0.72 -14.97 9.06
CA MET A 293 0.85 -14.50 10.44
C MET A 293 -0.45 -14.66 11.27
N GLY A 294 -1.62 -14.64 10.62
CA GLY A 294 -2.90 -14.91 11.26
C GLY A 294 -2.95 -16.30 11.90
N SER A 295 -2.24 -17.28 11.35
CA SER A 295 -2.12 -18.61 11.96
C SER A 295 -1.32 -18.56 13.26
N THR A 296 -0.34 -17.67 13.36
CA THR A 296 0.45 -17.49 14.58
C THR A 296 -0.35 -16.72 15.64
N VAL A 297 -1.15 -15.73 15.20
CA VAL A 297 -2.13 -15.04 16.06
C VAL A 297 -3.15 -16.05 16.61
N MET A 298 -3.67 -16.94 15.76
CA MET A 298 -4.61 -17.98 16.17
C MET A 298 -3.99 -18.98 17.16
N LEU A 299 -2.70 -19.32 17.04
CA LEU A 299 -2.01 -20.16 18.02
C LEU A 299 -1.80 -19.49 19.38
N TYR A 300 -1.82 -18.16 19.43
CA TYR A 300 -1.70 -17.40 20.67
C TYR A 300 -3.03 -17.26 21.42
N LEU A 301 -4.16 -17.38 20.71
CA LEU A 301 -5.53 -17.29 21.24
C LEU A 301 -5.81 -18.39 22.29
#